data_AF-J9AT16-F1
#
_entry.id   AF-J9AT16-F1
#
_cell.length_a   1.000
_cell.length_b   1.000
_cell.length_c   1.000
_cell.angle_alpha   90.00
_cell.angle_beta   90.00
_cell.angle_gamma   90.00
#
_symmetry.space_group_name_H-M   'P 1'
#
loop_
_entity.id
_entity.type
_entity.pdbx_description
1 polymer ?
#
loop_
_entity_poly.entity_id
_entity_poly.type
_entity_poly.pdbx_seq_one_letter_code
_entity_poly.pdbx_strand_id
1 'polypeptide(L)'
;MNNLGKPNLVDDNETWFYGVHHRNEQTELVGETVSNKIQKQKPKRSLFEDSLGCFVVYKRQNDALQKCDQKGPMARVFAFEYSADHPGQRKYLVSTVERFWQWYKKQYNVSFYELIPQNRPAHLYFDLEFYRDTNPNIKEANLIKDFNDCVSEVFTEMFGVNLNAEKEMLVLDASTSTKFSEHIVVHLVDNRLFPSNISMRSFIQQLKEKMLSSGRCLVWNADATKRMTLFDVTVYSA
;
A
#
# COMPACT_ATOMS: atom_id res chain seq x y z
N MET A 1 -11.36 -0.56 56.77
CA MET A 1 -12.17 -1.04 55.62
C MET A 1 -11.74 -0.23 54.42
N ASN A 2 -10.75 -0.74 53.66
CA ASN A 2 -10.25 -0.08 52.45
C ASN A 2 -11.01 -0.63 51.25
N ASN A 3 -11.66 0.24 50.49
CA ASN A 3 -12.17 -0.11 49.17
C ASN A 3 -11.48 0.79 48.14
N LEU A 4 -10.45 0.23 47.50
CA LEU A 4 -9.73 0.83 46.37
C LEU A 4 -10.18 0.15 45.07
N GLY A 5 -10.64 0.97 44.12
CA GLY A 5 -10.34 0.83 42.69
C GLY A 5 -11.14 -0.19 41.86
N LYS A 6 -11.86 0.32 40.85
CA LYS A 6 -11.36 0.34 39.44
C LYS A 6 -12.36 1.11 38.54
N PRO A 7 -11.90 2.07 37.70
CA PRO A 7 -12.71 2.68 36.67
C PRO A 7 -12.67 1.86 35.35
N ASN A 8 -13.85 1.77 34.73
CA ASN A 8 -14.17 1.58 33.31
C ASN A 8 -13.26 0.65 32.48
N LEU A 9 -13.80 -0.55 32.22
CA LEU A 9 -13.38 -1.40 31.11
C LEU A 9 -13.62 -0.66 29.79
N VAL A 10 -12.54 -0.46 29.03
CA VAL A 10 -12.57 0.02 27.65
C VAL A 10 -13.11 -1.12 26.78
N ASP A 11 -14.15 -0.81 26.00
CA ASP A 11 -14.78 -1.72 25.04
C ASP A 11 -13.89 -1.92 23.80
N ASP A 12 -12.98 -2.90 23.86
CA ASP A 12 -12.12 -3.33 22.74
C ASP A 12 -12.87 -4.28 21.79
N ASN A 13 -13.99 -3.81 21.22
CA ASN A 13 -14.74 -4.57 20.21
C ASN A 13 -13.98 -4.56 18.86
N GLU A 14 -13.20 -5.62 18.61
CA GLU A 14 -12.68 -5.99 17.29
C GLU A 14 -13.84 -5.96 16.27
N THR A 15 -13.74 -5.07 15.28
CA THR A 15 -14.82 -4.85 14.32
C THR A 15 -14.64 -5.78 13.12
N TRP A 16 -15.73 -6.36 12.61
CA TRP A 16 -15.66 -7.42 11.60
C TRP A 16 -15.71 -6.83 10.19
N PHE A 17 -14.78 -7.24 9.32
CA PHE A 17 -14.69 -6.66 7.97
C PHE A 17 -15.92 -6.98 7.11
N TYR A 18 -16.55 -8.14 7.31
CA TYR A 18 -17.72 -8.58 6.54
C TYR A 18 -19.07 -8.22 7.18
N GLY A 19 -19.09 -7.38 8.22
CA GLY A 19 -20.31 -7.02 8.96
C GLY A 19 -20.71 -8.05 10.04
N VAL A 20 -21.77 -7.72 10.80
CA VAL A 20 -22.31 -8.59 11.85
C VAL A 20 -23.00 -9.78 11.18
N HIS A 21 -22.64 -11.00 11.59
CA HIS A 21 -23.23 -12.22 11.06
C HIS A 21 -24.68 -12.34 11.59
N HIS A 22 -25.65 -11.76 10.88
CA HIS A 22 -27.06 -12.10 11.11
C HIS A 22 -27.26 -13.55 10.63
N ARG A 23 -27.23 -14.50 11.56
CA ARG A 23 -27.85 -15.81 11.32
C ARG A 23 -29.34 -15.57 11.26
N ASN A 24 -29.92 -15.95 10.13
CA ASN A 24 -31.34 -16.00 9.80
C ASN A 24 -31.96 -14.67 9.35
N GLU A 25 -32.18 -14.59 8.03
CA GLU A 25 -33.41 -14.01 7.47
C GLU A 25 -33.75 -14.84 6.22
N GLN A 26 -34.57 -15.87 6.42
CA GLN A 26 -35.49 -16.32 5.39
C GLN A 26 -36.59 -15.27 5.35
N THR A 27 -36.66 -14.50 4.27
CA THR A 27 -37.83 -13.66 4.02
C THR A 27 -38.28 -13.89 2.60
N GLU A 28 -39.46 -14.51 2.52
CA GLU A 28 -40.24 -14.78 1.33
C GLU A 28 -40.53 -13.49 0.57
N LEU A 29 -40.35 -13.50 -0.75
CA LEU A 29 -40.96 -12.54 -1.65
C LEU A 29 -41.73 -13.34 -2.71
N VAL A 30 -43.05 -13.37 -2.52
CA VAL A 30 -44.03 -13.79 -3.52
C VAL A 30 -44.15 -12.68 -4.56
N GLY A 31 -44.01 -13.04 -5.83
CA GLY A 31 -44.25 -12.17 -6.98
C GLY A 31 -44.00 -12.93 -8.28
N GLU A 32 -45.07 -13.30 -8.98
CA GLU A 32 -45.04 -13.98 -10.27
C GLU A 32 -44.37 -13.12 -11.36
N THR A 33 -43.51 -13.70 -12.21
CA THR A 33 -43.81 -14.03 -13.63
C THR A 33 -42.48 -14.22 -14.42
N VAL A 34 -42.51 -15.19 -15.33
CA VAL A 34 -41.67 -15.43 -16.53
C VAL A 34 -40.36 -16.20 -16.35
N SER A 35 -40.42 -17.42 -16.88
CA SER A 35 -39.38 -18.42 -17.05
C SER A 35 -38.23 -17.95 -17.96
N ASN A 36 -37.02 -17.92 -17.41
CA ASN A 36 -35.79 -18.13 -18.17
C ASN A 36 -34.87 -19.04 -17.34
N LYS A 37 -34.84 -20.33 -17.69
CA LYS A 37 -33.99 -21.35 -17.07
C LYS A 37 -32.52 -21.15 -17.48
N ILE A 38 -31.87 -20.15 -16.90
CA ILE A 38 -30.41 -20.19 -16.72
C ILE A 38 -30.18 -21.04 -15.48
N GLN A 39 -29.62 -22.24 -15.65
CA GLN A 39 -29.13 -23.03 -14.51
C GLN A 39 -28.03 -22.23 -13.81
N LYS A 40 -28.38 -21.45 -12.78
CA LYS A 40 -27.43 -20.87 -11.85
C LYS A 40 -26.74 -22.04 -11.15
N GLN A 41 -25.58 -22.43 -11.66
CA GLN A 41 -24.71 -23.34 -10.92
C GLN A 41 -24.46 -22.72 -9.55
N LYS A 42 -24.75 -23.48 -8.47
CA LYS A 42 -24.41 -23.03 -7.12
C LYS A 42 -22.91 -22.75 -7.09
N PRO A 43 -22.48 -21.58 -6.57
CA PRO A 43 -21.05 -21.28 -6.50
C PRO A 43 -20.38 -22.36 -5.66
N LYS A 44 -19.37 -23.02 -6.23
CA LYS A 44 -18.53 -23.98 -5.50
C LYS A 44 -17.85 -23.21 -4.37
N ARG A 45 -18.13 -23.57 -3.11
CA ARG A 45 -17.49 -22.99 -1.93
C ARG A 45 -16.26 -23.81 -1.56
N SER A 46 -15.17 -23.14 -1.21
CA SER A 46 -13.94 -23.79 -0.75
C SER A 46 -14.02 -24.00 0.75
N LEU A 47 -14.01 -25.26 1.21
CA LEU A 47 -13.93 -25.59 2.63
C LEU A 47 -12.71 -24.97 3.31
N PHE A 48 -11.62 -24.80 2.56
CA PHE A 48 -10.42 -24.12 3.04
C PHE A 48 -10.66 -22.61 3.25
N GLU A 49 -11.26 -21.92 2.27
CA GLU A 49 -11.60 -20.49 2.43
C GLU A 49 -12.61 -20.29 3.58
N ASP A 50 -13.61 -21.18 3.69
CA ASP A 50 -14.60 -21.14 4.78
C ASP A 50 -13.93 -21.35 6.16
N SER A 51 -12.90 -22.21 6.24
CA SER A 51 -12.15 -22.47 7.48
C SER A 51 -11.28 -21.29 7.95
N LEU A 52 -10.85 -20.41 7.03
CA LEU A 52 -10.01 -19.26 7.36
C LEU A 52 -10.79 -18.16 8.12
N GLY A 53 -12.12 -18.18 8.02
CA GLY A 53 -13.02 -17.23 8.67
C GLY A 53 -12.93 -15.81 8.12
N CYS A 54 -13.58 -14.89 8.83
CA CYS A 54 -13.57 -13.46 8.50
C CYS A 54 -12.21 -12.81 8.79
N PHE A 55 -11.93 -11.67 8.17
CA PHE A 55 -10.79 -10.84 8.57
C PHE A 55 -11.10 -10.06 9.85
N VAL A 56 -10.10 -9.95 10.71
CA VAL A 56 -10.14 -9.11 11.91
C VAL A 56 -9.68 -7.70 11.55
N VAL A 57 -10.44 -6.68 11.98
CA VAL A 57 -10.14 -5.28 11.72
C VAL A 57 -9.87 -4.52 13.01
N TYR A 58 -8.80 -3.74 12.98
CA TYR A 58 -8.31 -2.88 14.05
C TYR A 58 -8.59 -1.42 13.69
N LYS A 59 -9.03 -0.64 14.69
CA LYS A 59 -9.25 0.81 14.54
C LYS A 59 -7.93 1.60 14.63
N ARG A 60 -6.99 1.15 15.47
CA ARG A 60 -5.70 1.82 15.67
C ARG A 60 -4.59 1.08 14.94
N GLN A 61 -3.70 1.85 14.33
CA GLN A 61 -2.53 1.32 13.61
C GLN A 61 -1.63 0.48 14.51
N ASN A 62 -1.36 0.95 15.73
CA ASN A 62 -0.47 0.29 16.67
C ASN A 62 -0.99 -1.09 17.09
N ASP A 63 -2.30 -1.24 17.26
CA ASP A 63 -2.91 -2.53 17.62
C ASP A 63 -2.74 -3.56 16.49
N ALA A 64 -2.92 -3.12 15.23
CA ALA A 64 -2.68 -3.96 14.06
C ALA A 64 -1.20 -4.36 13.91
N LEU A 65 -0.28 -3.43 14.16
CA LEU A 65 1.16 -3.68 14.14
C LEU A 65 1.57 -4.72 15.20
N GLN A 66 1.11 -4.54 16.45
CA GLN A 66 1.36 -5.51 17.52
C GLN A 66 0.80 -6.89 17.17
N LYS A 67 -0.39 -6.95 16.56
CA LYS A 67 -0.96 -8.22 16.10
C LYS A 67 -0.16 -8.84 14.97
N CYS A 68 0.33 -8.04 14.03
CA CYS A 68 1.19 -8.47 12.94
C CYS A 68 2.47 -9.12 13.48
N ASP A 69 3.11 -8.51 14.48
CA ASP A 69 4.29 -9.08 15.15
C ASP A 69 3.98 -10.43 15.82
N GLN A 70 2.84 -10.55 16.51
CA GLN A 70 2.39 -11.81 17.13
C GLN A 70 2.11 -12.93 16.11
N LYS A 71 1.64 -12.59 14.90
CA LYS A 71 1.30 -13.56 13.85
C LYS A 71 2.53 -14.08 13.08
N GLY A 72 3.67 -13.40 13.19
CA GLY A 72 4.94 -13.85 12.62
C GLY A 72 5.29 -13.24 11.26
N PRO A 73 6.38 -13.70 10.63
CA PRO A 73 7.05 -13.00 9.52
C PRO A 73 6.24 -12.92 8.21
N MET A 74 5.27 -13.81 8.02
CA MET A 74 4.38 -13.83 6.85
C MET A 74 3.17 -12.89 7.00
N ALA A 75 2.96 -12.33 8.19
CA ALA A 75 1.87 -11.39 8.41
C ALA A 75 2.22 -10.01 7.82
N ARG A 76 1.19 -9.35 7.31
CA ARG A 76 1.17 -7.99 6.78
C ARG A 76 -0.02 -7.24 7.37
N VAL A 77 0.12 -5.92 7.41
CA VAL A 77 -0.95 -5.00 7.78
C VAL A 77 -1.41 -4.29 6.51
N PHE A 78 -2.71 -4.38 6.23
CA PHE A 78 -3.34 -3.67 5.12
C PHE A 78 -4.28 -2.61 5.70
N ALA A 79 -4.09 -1.36 5.31
CA ALA A 79 -4.96 -0.25 5.67
C ALA A 79 -5.99 -0.01 4.55
N PHE A 80 -7.19 0.43 4.92
CA PHE A 80 -8.23 0.81 3.96
C PHE A 80 -9.10 1.91 4.55
N GLU A 81 -9.70 2.71 3.68
CA GLU A 81 -10.65 3.75 4.09
C GLU A 81 -12.02 3.11 4.33
N TYR A 82 -12.64 3.42 5.47
CA TYR A 82 -13.88 2.77 5.89
C TYR A 82 -15.15 3.57 5.54
N SER A 83 -15.03 4.86 5.24
CA SER A 83 -16.17 5.71 4.90
C SER A 83 -15.76 6.81 3.94
N ALA A 84 -16.60 7.05 2.93
CA ALA A 84 -16.47 8.20 2.03
C ALA A 84 -16.73 9.54 2.76
N ASP A 85 -17.48 9.52 3.87
CA ASP A 85 -17.86 10.72 4.64
C ASP A 85 -16.74 11.19 5.58
N HIS A 86 -15.74 10.34 5.82
CA HIS A 86 -14.58 10.62 6.67
C HIS A 86 -13.27 10.29 5.94
N PRO A 87 -12.97 11.02 4.85
CA PRO A 87 -11.77 10.78 4.06
C PRO A 87 -10.51 10.87 4.93
N GLY A 88 -9.55 9.96 4.69
CA GLY A 88 -8.32 9.85 5.46
C GLY A 88 -8.41 9.03 6.75
N GLN A 89 -9.62 8.66 7.23
CA GLN A 89 -9.73 7.71 8.34
C GLN A 89 -9.55 6.27 7.85
N ARG A 90 -8.49 5.62 8.34
CA ARG A 90 -8.12 4.25 7.96
C ARG A 90 -8.44 3.25 9.06
N LYS A 91 -8.91 2.08 8.65
CA LYS A 91 -8.91 0.86 9.46
C LYS A 91 -7.85 -0.10 8.97
N TYR A 92 -7.45 -1.03 9.82
CA TYR A 92 -6.29 -1.88 9.59
C TYR A 92 -6.68 -3.35 9.70
N LEU A 93 -6.20 -4.16 8.77
CA LEU A 93 -6.46 -5.59 8.67
C LEU A 93 -5.14 -6.34 8.70
N VAL A 94 -5.06 -7.42 9.48
CA VAL A 94 -3.86 -8.25 9.58
C VAL A 94 -4.10 -9.57 8.88
N SER A 95 -3.27 -9.89 7.88
CA SER A 95 -3.35 -11.16 7.16
C SER A 95 -2.02 -11.55 6.50
N THR A 96 -1.98 -12.71 5.85
CA THR A 96 -0.90 -13.02 4.89
C THR A 96 -1.26 -12.45 3.52
N VAL A 97 -0.26 -12.25 2.67
CA VAL A 97 -0.48 -11.75 1.31
C VAL A 97 -1.35 -12.72 0.51
N GLU A 98 -1.12 -14.03 0.64
CA GLU A 98 -1.87 -15.06 -0.09
C GLU A 98 -3.36 -15.01 0.26
N ARG A 99 -3.67 -14.96 1.56
CA ARG A 99 -5.06 -14.91 2.03
C ARG A 99 -5.72 -13.60 1.61
N PHE A 100 -5.04 -12.47 1.79
CA PHE A 100 -5.55 -11.17 1.37
C PHE A 100 -5.83 -11.17 -0.14
N TRP A 101 -4.89 -11.64 -0.96
CA TRP A 101 -5.00 -11.65 -2.42
C TRP A 101 -6.18 -12.48 -2.93
N GLN A 102 -6.42 -13.68 -2.36
CA GLN A 102 -7.55 -14.52 -2.77
C GLN A 102 -8.91 -13.82 -2.58
N TRP A 103 -9.01 -12.99 -1.54
CA TRP A 103 -10.18 -12.15 -1.31
C TRP A 103 -10.17 -10.89 -2.20
N TYR A 104 -9.06 -10.17 -2.23
CA TYR A 104 -8.91 -8.85 -2.88
C TYR A 104 -9.19 -8.92 -4.38
N LYS A 105 -8.71 -9.96 -5.08
CA LYS A 105 -8.94 -10.15 -6.53
C LYS A 105 -10.41 -10.31 -6.93
N LYS A 106 -11.30 -10.60 -5.97
CA LYS A 106 -12.75 -10.76 -6.19
C LYS A 106 -13.52 -9.47 -5.93
N GLN A 107 -12.85 -8.39 -5.49
CA GLN A 107 -13.46 -7.11 -5.16
C GLN A 107 -13.39 -6.13 -6.33
N TYR A 108 -14.29 -5.16 -6.34
CA TYR A 108 -14.30 -4.05 -7.30
C TYR A 108 -14.39 -2.73 -6.53
N ASN A 109 -13.70 -1.70 -7.02
CA ASN A 109 -13.71 -0.35 -6.44
C ASN A 109 -13.34 -0.28 -4.95
N VAL A 110 -12.35 -1.09 -4.55
CA VAL A 110 -11.76 -1.03 -3.20
C VAL A 110 -10.30 -0.61 -3.30
N SER A 111 -9.87 0.21 -2.34
CA SER A 111 -8.47 0.67 -2.24
C SER A 111 -7.89 0.24 -0.91
N PHE A 112 -6.75 -0.44 -0.98
CA PHE A 112 -5.99 -0.88 0.18
C PHE A 112 -4.54 -0.39 0.07
N TYR A 113 -3.91 -0.20 1.21
CA TYR A 113 -2.53 0.24 1.34
C TYR A 113 -1.78 -0.79 2.18
N GLU A 114 -0.63 -1.26 1.72
CA GLU A 114 0.26 -2.02 2.59
C GLU A 114 0.93 -1.06 3.57
N LEU A 115 0.92 -1.44 4.84
CA LEU A 115 1.64 -0.69 5.86
C LEU A 115 3.00 -1.36 6.10
N ILE A 116 4.06 -0.65 5.74
CA ILE A 116 5.44 -1.08 5.88
C ILE A 116 5.93 -0.73 7.29
N PRO A 117 6.21 -1.70 8.16
CA PRO A 117 6.65 -1.42 9.53
C PRO A 117 8.05 -0.79 9.56
N GLN A 118 8.27 0.19 10.45
CA GLN A 118 9.50 0.98 10.51
C GLN A 118 10.79 0.16 10.67
N ASN A 119 10.75 -0.99 11.34
CA ASN A 119 11.93 -1.79 11.70
C ASN A 119 11.93 -3.17 11.04
N ARG A 120 11.48 -3.26 9.79
CA ARG A 120 11.52 -4.52 9.03
C ARG A 120 12.30 -4.35 7.72
N PRO A 121 13.03 -5.40 7.30
CA PRO A 121 13.65 -5.41 5.99
C PRO A 121 12.62 -5.17 4.88
N ALA A 122 12.95 -4.29 3.94
CA ALA A 122 12.07 -3.90 2.86
C ALA A 122 12.84 -3.66 1.56
N HIS A 123 12.17 -3.89 0.44
CA HIS A 123 12.65 -3.43 -0.85
C HIS A 123 12.73 -1.91 -0.84
N LEU A 124 13.71 -1.33 -1.54
CA LEU A 124 13.63 0.08 -1.86
C LEU A 124 12.41 0.27 -2.76
N TYR A 125 11.61 1.29 -2.48
CA TYR A 125 10.47 1.66 -3.30
C TYR A 125 10.59 3.13 -3.68
N PHE A 126 9.75 3.61 -4.58
CA PHE A 126 9.59 5.03 -4.88
C PHE A 126 8.13 5.33 -5.21
N ASP A 127 7.71 6.55 -4.89
CA ASP A 127 6.45 7.13 -5.34
C ASP A 127 6.81 8.32 -6.24
N LEU A 128 6.63 8.15 -7.55
CA LEU A 128 6.94 9.16 -8.56
C LEU A 128 5.67 9.87 -8.96
N GLU A 129 5.66 11.19 -8.89
CA GLU A 129 4.49 11.95 -9.33
C GLU A 129 4.82 13.37 -9.80
N PHE A 130 4.05 13.82 -10.79
CA PHE A 130 3.97 15.24 -11.14
C PHE A 130 2.68 15.54 -11.92
N TYR A 131 2.30 16.82 -11.95
CA TYR A 131 1.16 17.31 -12.72
C TYR A 131 1.61 17.78 -14.11
N ARG A 132 0.95 17.29 -15.17
CA ARG A 132 1.33 17.60 -16.56
C ARG A 132 1.11 19.07 -16.91
N ASP A 133 0.04 19.66 -16.38
CA ASP A 133 -0.33 21.06 -16.65
C ASP A 133 0.72 22.06 -16.15
N THR A 134 1.35 21.79 -15.00
CA THR A 134 2.45 22.62 -14.47
C THR A 134 3.82 22.25 -15.04
N ASN A 135 3.91 21.15 -15.78
CA ASN A 135 5.14 20.63 -16.36
C ASN A 135 5.03 20.35 -17.88
N PRO A 136 4.50 21.29 -18.70
CA PRO A 136 4.14 21.01 -20.10
C PRO A 136 5.35 20.72 -21.00
N ASN A 137 6.56 21.09 -20.55
CA ASN A 137 7.80 20.91 -21.30
C ASN A 137 8.53 19.61 -20.96
N ILE A 138 8.03 18.83 -20.00
CA ILE A 138 8.65 17.57 -19.60
C ILE A 138 8.34 16.49 -20.64
N LYS A 139 9.41 15.82 -21.09
CA LYS A 139 9.30 14.56 -21.82
C LYS A 139 9.42 13.42 -20.82
N GLU A 140 8.31 12.77 -20.50
CA GLU A 140 8.23 11.69 -19.49
C GLU A 140 9.31 10.62 -19.67
N ALA A 141 9.51 10.13 -20.90
CA ALA A 141 10.53 9.12 -21.18
C ALA A 141 11.96 9.58 -20.80
N ASN A 142 12.30 10.85 -21.01
CA ASN A 142 13.60 11.37 -20.62
C ASN A 142 13.71 11.52 -19.10
N LEU A 143 12.63 11.99 -18.46
CA LEU A 143 12.58 12.16 -17.02
C LEU A 143 12.74 10.83 -16.27
N ILE A 144 12.09 9.77 -16.75
CA ILE A 144 12.19 8.42 -16.20
C ILE A 144 13.56 7.79 -16.49
N LYS A 145 14.10 8.02 -17.68
CA LYS A 145 15.48 7.61 -17.98
C LYS A 145 16.47 8.28 -17.01
N ASP A 146 16.39 9.59 -16.84
CA ASP A 146 17.25 10.32 -15.91
C ASP A 146 17.07 9.84 -14.47
N PHE A 147 15.85 9.46 -14.07
CA PHE A 147 15.55 8.90 -12.76
C PHE A 147 16.27 7.56 -12.56
N ASN A 148 16.11 6.64 -13.50
CA ASN A 148 16.75 5.33 -13.47
C ASN A 148 18.28 5.44 -13.46
N ASP A 149 18.83 6.37 -14.24
CA ASP A 149 20.27 6.67 -14.27
C ASP A 149 20.74 7.20 -12.91
N CYS A 150 20.04 8.20 -12.34
CA CYS A 150 20.36 8.74 -11.01
C CYS A 150 20.36 7.63 -9.94
N VAL A 151 19.33 6.78 -9.92
CA VAL A 151 19.22 5.69 -8.94
C VAL A 151 20.39 4.71 -9.09
N SER A 152 20.69 4.31 -10.32
CA SER A 152 21.78 3.35 -10.61
C SER A 152 23.17 3.91 -10.26
N GLU A 153 23.40 5.20 -10.53
CA GLU A 153 24.61 5.91 -10.12
C GLU A 153 24.78 5.90 -8.60
N VAL A 154 23.73 6.24 -7.83
CA VAL A 154 23.81 6.27 -6.35
C VAL A 154 24.03 4.86 -5.79
N PHE A 155 23.38 3.83 -6.36
CA PHE A 155 23.65 2.44 -5.96
C PHE A 155 25.10 2.04 -6.18
N THR A 156 25.68 2.46 -7.32
CA THR A 156 27.08 2.20 -7.64
C THR A 156 28.01 2.94 -6.68
N GLU A 157 27.76 4.22 -6.44
CA GLU A 157 28.57 5.08 -5.57
C GLU A 157 28.55 4.65 -4.09
N MET A 158 27.37 4.27 -3.58
CA MET A 158 27.21 3.93 -2.17
C MET A 158 27.54 2.47 -1.85
N PHE A 159 27.20 1.55 -2.76
CA PHE A 159 27.20 0.12 -2.48
C PHE A 159 28.03 -0.72 -3.46
N GLY A 160 28.57 -0.11 -4.53
CA GLY A 160 29.22 -0.85 -5.61
C GLY A 160 28.26 -1.78 -6.37
N VAL A 161 26.95 -1.50 -6.32
CA VAL A 161 25.92 -2.31 -6.97
C VAL A 161 25.56 -1.69 -8.31
N ASN A 162 25.73 -2.45 -9.39
CA ASN A 162 25.28 -2.05 -10.72
C ASN A 162 23.82 -2.47 -10.91
N LEU A 163 22.90 -1.52 -10.69
CA LEU A 163 21.47 -1.73 -10.83
C LEU A 163 21.05 -1.70 -12.30
N ASN A 164 20.33 -2.72 -12.76
CA ASN A 164 19.66 -2.73 -14.06
C ASN A 164 18.17 -2.41 -13.88
N ALA A 165 17.80 -1.17 -14.14
CA ALA A 165 16.42 -0.70 -13.95
C ALA A 165 15.37 -1.55 -14.70
N GLU A 166 15.65 -1.99 -15.93
CA GLU A 166 14.69 -2.79 -16.72
C GLU A 166 14.38 -4.16 -16.11
N LYS A 167 15.32 -4.73 -15.36
CA LYS A 167 15.18 -6.06 -14.74
C LYS A 167 14.80 -6.00 -13.27
N GLU A 168 15.26 -4.97 -12.57
CA GLU A 168 15.19 -4.89 -11.11
C GLU A 168 14.14 -3.88 -10.62
N MET A 169 13.55 -3.05 -11.49
CA MET A 169 12.45 -2.16 -11.10
C MET A 169 11.11 -2.70 -11.59
N LEU A 170 10.24 -3.07 -10.64
CA LEU A 170 8.83 -3.29 -10.91
C LEU A 170 8.12 -1.93 -10.93
N VAL A 171 7.61 -1.53 -12.08
CA VAL A 171 6.86 -0.28 -12.27
C VAL A 171 5.36 -0.55 -12.24
N LEU A 172 4.65 0.18 -11.38
CA LEU A 172 3.20 0.14 -11.23
C LEU A 172 2.63 1.51 -11.63
N ASP A 173 2.03 1.58 -12.81
CA ASP A 173 1.48 2.83 -13.37
C ASP A 173 0.06 3.11 -12.86
N ALA A 174 -0.11 4.28 -12.26
CA ALA A 174 -1.38 4.85 -11.80
C ALA A 174 -1.66 6.22 -12.45
N SER A 175 -1.00 6.52 -13.57
CA SER A 175 -1.12 7.79 -14.28
C SER A 175 -2.53 8.01 -14.82
N THR A 176 -2.96 9.27 -14.81
CA THR A 176 -4.19 9.74 -15.46
C THR A 176 -3.84 10.62 -16.65
N SER A 177 -4.80 11.29 -17.29
CA SER A 177 -4.50 12.31 -18.30
C SER A 177 -3.84 13.56 -17.73
N THR A 178 -4.08 13.89 -16.45
CA THR A 178 -3.63 15.14 -15.82
C THR A 178 -2.41 14.96 -14.92
N LYS A 179 -2.22 13.75 -14.39
CA LYS A 179 -1.17 13.43 -13.42
C LYS A 179 -0.36 12.22 -13.88
N PHE A 180 0.96 12.35 -13.88
CA PHE A 180 1.87 11.23 -13.94
C PHE A 180 2.00 10.65 -12.52
N SER A 181 1.88 9.33 -12.37
CA SER A 181 1.96 8.66 -11.07
C SER A 181 2.46 7.21 -11.25
N GLU A 182 3.65 6.90 -10.77
CA GLU A 182 4.21 5.55 -10.81
C GLU A 182 4.74 5.15 -9.43
N HIS A 183 4.37 3.95 -8.96
CA HIS A 183 5.06 3.32 -7.85
C HIS A 183 6.11 2.35 -8.37
N ILE A 184 7.33 2.47 -7.85
CA ILE A 184 8.44 1.58 -8.22
C ILE A 184 8.82 0.73 -7.01
N VAL A 185 9.01 -0.57 -7.22
CA VAL A 185 9.59 -1.48 -6.22
C VAL A 185 10.87 -2.09 -6.79
N VAL A 186 12.00 -1.93 -6.09
CA VAL A 186 13.32 -2.37 -6.52
C VAL A 186 13.63 -3.77 -5.98
N HIS A 187 13.61 -4.76 -6.87
CA HIS A 187 13.97 -6.15 -6.61
C HIS A 187 15.44 -6.39 -6.96
N LEU A 188 16.32 -6.08 -6.00
CA LEU A 188 17.75 -6.35 -6.11
C LEU A 188 18.03 -7.86 -6.25
N VAL A 189 19.07 -8.19 -7.02
CA VAL A 189 19.60 -9.56 -7.12
C VAL A 189 19.85 -10.19 -5.74
N ASP A 190 19.70 -11.52 -5.65
CA ASP A 190 19.85 -12.32 -4.44
C ASP A 190 18.90 -11.93 -3.27
N ASN A 191 17.76 -11.31 -3.57
CA ASN A 191 16.79 -10.84 -2.58
C ASN A 191 17.39 -9.90 -1.52
N ARG A 192 18.33 -9.04 -1.93
CA ARG A 192 18.88 -8.02 -1.03
C ARG A 192 17.82 -6.98 -0.67
N LEU A 193 17.74 -6.65 0.61
CA LEU A 193 16.79 -5.69 1.17
C LEU A 193 17.53 -4.62 1.96
N PHE A 194 16.94 -3.44 2.07
CA PHE A 194 17.35 -2.49 3.09
C PHE A 194 16.88 -3.01 4.46
N PRO A 195 17.68 -2.89 5.53
CA PRO A 195 17.29 -3.33 6.87
C PRO A 195 15.97 -2.72 7.39
N SER A 196 15.67 -1.50 6.95
CA SER A 196 14.47 -0.77 7.30
C SER A 196 14.24 0.46 6.42
N ASN A 197 13.03 1.01 6.43
CA ASN A 197 12.70 2.29 5.79
C ASN A 197 13.59 3.42 6.32
N ILE A 198 13.96 3.36 7.61
CA ILE A 198 14.87 4.32 8.25
C ILE A 198 16.27 4.22 7.62
N SER A 199 16.76 3.00 7.35
CA SER A 199 18.06 2.80 6.69
C SER A 199 18.10 3.31 5.25
N MET A 200 16.95 3.35 4.55
CA MET A 200 16.85 3.91 3.20
C MET A 200 17.10 5.42 3.18
N ARG A 201 16.90 6.14 4.31
CA ARG A 201 17.02 7.61 4.37
C ARG A 201 18.37 8.12 3.85
N SER A 202 19.47 7.44 4.16
CA SER A 202 20.80 7.85 3.68
C SER A 202 20.88 7.75 2.15
N PHE A 203 20.38 6.66 1.57
CA PHE A 203 20.32 6.51 0.12
C PHE A 203 19.43 7.59 -0.53
N ILE A 204 18.25 7.81 0.05
CA ILE A 204 17.29 8.80 -0.44
C ILE A 204 17.87 10.23 -0.39
N GLN A 205 18.62 10.56 0.66
CA GLN A 205 19.28 11.86 0.78
C GLN A 205 20.35 12.04 -0.31
N GLN A 206 21.19 11.03 -0.56
CA GLN A 206 22.19 11.07 -1.62
C GLN A 206 21.55 11.18 -3.01
N LEU A 207 20.46 10.45 -3.25
CA LEU A 207 19.70 10.53 -4.50
C LEU A 207 19.12 11.92 -4.73
N LYS A 208 18.51 12.50 -3.69
CA LYS A 208 17.99 13.86 -3.73
C LYS A 208 19.10 14.88 -4.03
N GLU A 209 20.23 14.79 -3.35
CA GLU A 209 21.38 15.68 -3.58
C GLU A 209 21.94 15.55 -5.00
N LYS A 210 22.04 14.32 -5.53
CA LYS A 210 22.45 14.08 -6.92
C LYS A 210 21.48 14.73 -7.92
N MET A 211 20.18 14.54 -7.76
CA MET A 211 19.17 15.14 -8.64
C MET A 211 19.21 16.67 -8.61
N LEU A 212 19.33 17.24 -7.40
CA LEU A 212 19.41 18.70 -7.21
C LEU A 212 20.69 19.28 -7.82
N SER A 213 21.84 18.67 -7.58
CA SER A 213 23.13 19.15 -8.07
C SER A 213 23.29 18.98 -9.58
N SER A 214 22.75 17.91 -10.17
CA SER A 214 22.78 17.69 -11.62
C SER A 214 21.65 18.39 -12.38
N GLY A 215 20.65 18.94 -11.68
CA GLY A 215 19.45 19.52 -12.29
C GLY A 215 18.56 18.49 -13.02
N ARG A 216 18.69 17.19 -12.69
CA ARG A 216 17.92 16.09 -13.31
C ARG A 216 16.73 15.73 -12.42
N CYS A 217 15.70 15.12 -13.01
CA CYS A 217 14.55 14.59 -12.26
C CYS A 217 13.84 15.64 -11.38
N LEU A 218 13.82 16.90 -11.85
CA LEU A 218 13.18 18.00 -11.16
C LEU A 218 11.87 18.37 -11.84
N VAL A 219 10.82 18.51 -11.06
CA VAL A 219 9.48 18.86 -11.51
C VAL A 219 8.95 20.05 -10.72
N TRP A 220 8.04 20.80 -11.31
CA TRP A 220 7.24 21.77 -10.59
C TRP A 220 6.13 21.05 -9.82
N ASN A 221 5.86 21.51 -8.59
CA ASN A 221 4.72 21.07 -7.82
C ASN A 221 3.38 21.51 -8.47
N ALA A 222 2.25 21.13 -7.86
CA ALA A 222 0.91 21.31 -8.41
C ALA A 222 0.51 22.77 -8.69
N ASP A 223 1.09 23.75 -7.98
CA ASP A 223 0.82 25.18 -8.15
C ASP A 223 1.91 25.93 -8.93
N ALA A 224 2.92 25.21 -9.43
CA ALA A 224 4.08 25.76 -10.13
C ALA A 224 4.93 26.78 -9.33
N THR A 225 4.89 26.75 -8.01
CA THR A 225 5.65 27.69 -7.16
C THR A 225 7.03 27.16 -6.76
N LYS A 226 7.23 25.84 -6.76
CA LYS A 226 8.43 25.21 -6.25
C LYS A 226 8.89 24.05 -7.13
N ARG A 227 10.21 24.01 -7.41
CA ARG A 227 10.86 22.82 -7.95
C ARG A 227 11.15 21.80 -6.85
N MET A 228 10.82 20.55 -7.13
CA MET A 228 11.04 19.40 -6.26
C MET A 228 11.60 18.23 -7.06
N THR A 229 12.12 17.23 -6.35
CA THR A 229 12.46 15.94 -6.96
C THR A 229 11.20 15.24 -7.46
N LEU A 230 11.34 14.42 -8.50
CA LEU A 230 10.27 13.63 -9.09
C LEU A 230 9.60 12.67 -8.09
N PHE A 231 10.33 12.22 -7.08
CA PHE A 231 9.84 11.25 -6.11
C PHE A 231 9.53 11.90 -4.75
N ASP A 232 8.52 11.36 -4.06
CA ASP A 232 8.17 11.78 -2.71
C ASP A 232 9.18 11.25 -1.68
N VAL A 233 9.83 12.18 -0.97
CA VAL A 233 10.80 11.88 0.09
C VAL A 233 10.13 11.65 1.44
N THR A 234 8.87 12.05 1.61
CA THR A 234 8.19 12.02 2.92
C THR A 234 7.87 10.61 3.39
N VAL A 235 7.72 9.65 2.46
CA VAL A 235 7.46 8.23 2.77
C VAL A 235 8.60 7.54 3.56
N TYR A 236 9.79 8.16 3.66
CA TYR A 236 10.94 7.67 4.43
C TYR A 236 11.15 8.39 5.77
N SER A 237 10.31 9.39 6.07
CA SER A 237 10.57 10.35 7.16
C SER A 237 9.97 9.98 8.53
N ALA A 238 9.31 8.82 8.64
CA ALA A 238 8.66 8.34 9.88
C ALA A 238 9.65 7.89 10.95
#